data_AF-A0A1I8NVI1-F1
#
_entry.id   AF-A0A1I8NVI1-F1
#
_cell.length_a   1.000
_cell.length_b   1.000
_cell.length_c   1.000
_cell.angle_alpha   90.00
_cell.angle_beta   90.00
_cell.angle_gamma   90.00
#
_symmetry.space_group_name_H-M   'P 1'
#
loop_
_entity.id
_entity.type
_entity.pdbx_description
1 polymer ?
#
loop_
_entity_poly.entity_id
_entity_poly.type
_entity_poly.pdbx_seq_one_letter_code
_entity_poly.pdbx_strand_id
1 'polypeptide(L)'
;MNPNYNSIDFTEVEQLSEDNLPRRPGNLILNLRERLVHNETGELVGVSVKLHYDKMRRVTDQQQDYFFAPLPNTPFSLGIVLPSTYGKTWIKVGDEVLKNIHMKVNISDFFAGDNWKVHPDWVYCKYHYLEGHEFKTPEDELRHFLKKMVQPDWGWYEQYEDDMEDGNSNGKL
;
A
#
# COMPACT_ATOMS: atom_id res chain seq x y z
N MET A 1 27.19 -20.81 -4.12
CA MET A 1 25.79 -21.23 -3.87
C MET A 1 25.10 -20.06 -3.17
N ASN A 2 24.17 -19.38 -3.83
CA ASN A 2 23.50 -18.20 -3.28
C ASN A 2 22.49 -18.64 -2.20
N PRO A 3 22.59 -18.15 -0.96
CA PRO A 3 21.89 -18.74 0.18
C PRO A 3 20.46 -18.22 0.44
N ASN A 4 19.76 -17.60 -0.53
CA ASN A 4 18.46 -16.97 -0.24
C ASN A 4 17.51 -16.87 -1.44
N TYR A 5 17.31 -17.97 -2.18
CA TYR A 5 16.19 -18.06 -3.11
C TYR A 5 14.98 -18.63 -2.37
N ASN A 6 14.16 -17.77 -1.78
CA ASN A 6 12.89 -18.17 -1.17
C ASN A 6 11.83 -18.22 -2.28
N SER A 7 11.67 -19.38 -2.93
CA SER A 7 10.56 -19.61 -3.86
C SER A 7 9.32 -20.00 -3.06
N ILE A 8 8.43 -19.05 -2.83
CA ILE A 8 7.13 -19.28 -2.17
C ILE A 8 6.06 -19.32 -3.25
N ASP A 9 5.22 -20.35 -3.25
CA ASP A 9 4.13 -20.46 -4.20
C ASP A 9 2.91 -19.64 -3.77
N PHE A 10 2.18 -19.10 -4.74
CA PHE A 10 0.96 -18.32 -4.49
C PHE A 10 -0.07 -19.10 -3.66
N THR A 11 -0.20 -20.42 -3.90
CA THR A 11 -1.15 -21.28 -3.17
C THR A 11 -0.76 -21.56 -1.72
N GLU A 12 0.47 -21.23 -1.32
CA GLU A 12 0.95 -21.38 0.07
C GLU A 12 0.70 -20.12 0.91
N VAL A 13 0.55 -18.97 0.26
CA VAL A 13 0.33 -17.68 0.92
C VAL A 13 -1.16 -17.38 1.07
N GLU A 14 -1.93 -17.57 -0.01
CA GLU A 14 -3.35 -17.25 -0.05
C GLU A 14 -4.20 -18.40 0.50
N GLN A 15 -4.96 -18.13 1.56
CA GLN A 15 -5.79 -19.14 2.24
C GLN A 15 -7.27 -18.90 1.98
N LEU A 16 -7.81 -19.52 0.94
CA LEU A 16 -9.25 -19.48 0.67
C LEU A 16 -10.04 -20.20 1.77
N SER A 17 -11.25 -19.71 2.07
CA SER A 17 -12.17 -20.31 3.03
C SER A 17 -12.92 -21.51 2.41
N GLU A 18 -12.16 -22.51 1.97
CA GLU A 18 -12.67 -23.79 1.45
C GLU A 18 -12.48 -24.90 2.49
N ASP A 19 -13.39 -25.88 2.50
CA ASP A 19 -13.35 -27.06 3.40
C ASP A 19 -12.43 -28.17 2.86
N ASN A 20 -11.25 -27.79 2.37
CA ASN A 20 -10.24 -28.73 1.91
C ASN A 20 -9.34 -29.21 3.05
N LEU A 21 -8.76 -30.39 2.85
CA LEU A 21 -7.74 -30.90 3.76
C LEU A 21 -6.52 -29.95 3.78
N PRO A 22 -5.79 -29.88 4.91
CA PRO A 22 -4.54 -29.12 4.98
C PRO A 22 -3.60 -29.49 3.82
N ARG A 23 -2.97 -28.47 3.21
CA ARG A 23 -2.03 -28.60 2.07
C ARG A 23 -2.64 -29.19 0.79
N ARG A 24 -3.97 -29.16 0.65
CA ARG A 24 -4.64 -29.38 -0.63
C ARG A 24 -5.28 -28.08 -1.08
N PRO A 25 -4.65 -27.34 -2.01
CA PRO A 25 -5.20 -26.09 -2.50
C PRO A 25 -6.52 -26.34 -3.21
N GLY A 26 -7.44 -25.40 -3.05
CA GLY A 26 -8.73 -25.38 -3.72
C GLY A 26 -8.62 -25.26 -5.23
N ASN A 27 -9.68 -25.65 -5.94
CA ASN A 27 -9.73 -25.46 -7.39
C ASN A 27 -9.73 -23.98 -7.76
N LEU A 28 -10.33 -23.11 -6.94
CA LEU A 28 -10.41 -21.68 -7.22
C LEU A 28 -9.04 -21.01 -7.17
N ILE A 29 -8.22 -21.31 -6.15
CA ILE A 29 -6.86 -20.77 -6.05
C ILE A 29 -5.94 -21.31 -7.13
N LEU A 30 -6.10 -22.59 -7.51
CA LEU A 30 -5.36 -23.20 -8.61
C LEU A 30 -5.70 -22.54 -9.95
N ASN A 31 -6.98 -22.28 -10.20
CA ASN A 31 -7.41 -21.56 -11.38
C ASN A 31 -6.88 -20.12 -11.40
N LEU A 32 -6.95 -19.39 -10.28
CA LEU A 32 -6.37 -18.05 -10.19
C LEU A 32 -4.86 -18.05 -10.48
N ARG A 33 -4.12 -18.99 -9.87
CA ARG A 33 -2.68 -19.17 -10.13
C ARG A 33 -2.42 -19.45 -11.62
N GLU A 34 -3.19 -20.35 -12.23
CA GLU A 34 -3.04 -20.69 -13.65
C GLU A 34 -3.23 -19.46 -14.53
N ARG A 35 -4.27 -18.65 -14.29
CA ARG A 35 -4.55 -17.44 -15.06
C ARG A 35 -3.45 -16.38 -14.91
N LEU A 36 -2.92 -16.22 -13.68
CA LEU A 36 -1.77 -15.34 -13.42
C LEU A 36 -0.51 -15.80 -14.17
N VAL A 37 -0.25 -17.11 -14.24
CA VAL A 37 0.91 -17.68 -14.96
C VAL A 37 0.75 -17.56 -16.48
N HIS A 38 -0.47 -17.62 -16.99
CA HIS A 38 -0.77 -17.49 -18.42
C HIS A 38 -0.91 -16.04 -18.90
N ASN A 39 -0.54 -15.06 -18.06
CA ASN A 39 -0.61 -13.62 -18.41
C ASN A 39 -2.03 -13.18 -18.81
N GLU A 40 -3.05 -13.77 -18.18
CA GLU A 40 -4.42 -13.35 -18.42
C GLU A 40 -4.76 -12.08 -17.65
N THR A 41 -5.65 -11.26 -18.23
CA THR A 41 -6.31 -10.17 -17.51
C THR A 41 -7.68 -10.63 -17.07
N GLY A 42 -8.06 -10.33 -15.83
CA GLY A 42 -9.42 -10.57 -15.38
C GLY A 42 -9.65 -10.29 -13.90
N GLU A 43 -10.79 -10.76 -13.44
CA GLU A 43 -11.24 -10.59 -12.06
C GLU A 43 -11.86 -11.88 -11.50
N LEU A 44 -11.84 -12.01 -10.18
CA LEU A 44 -12.60 -12.99 -9.39
C LEU A 44 -13.22 -12.25 -8.20
N VAL A 45 -14.54 -12.17 -8.17
CA VAL A 45 -15.31 -11.35 -7.21
C VAL A 45 -15.95 -12.26 -6.16
N GLY A 46 -16.01 -11.80 -4.90
CA GLY A 46 -16.69 -12.52 -3.83
C GLY A 46 -16.00 -13.83 -3.44
N VAL A 47 -14.67 -13.81 -3.39
CA VAL A 47 -13.87 -14.93 -2.92
C VAL A 47 -13.79 -14.87 -1.40
N SER A 48 -14.21 -15.94 -0.72
CA SER A 48 -14.09 -16.03 0.74
C SER A 48 -12.67 -16.45 1.13
N VAL A 49 -12.00 -15.68 1.98
CA VAL A 49 -10.60 -15.83 2.35
C VAL A 49 -10.44 -15.79 3.87
N LYS A 50 -9.62 -16.69 4.40
CA LYS A 50 -9.23 -16.72 5.81
C LYS A 50 -8.00 -15.84 5.99
N LEU A 51 -8.20 -14.66 6.58
CA LEU A 51 -7.12 -13.74 6.92
C LEU A 51 -6.71 -13.95 8.37
N HIS A 52 -5.41 -14.07 8.59
CA HIS A 52 -4.83 -14.14 9.93
C HIS A 52 -4.30 -12.77 10.33
N TYR A 53 -4.43 -12.44 11.61
CA TYR A 53 -3.84 -11.25 12.20
C TYR A 53 -3.35 -11.55 13.61
N ASP A 54 -2.75 -10.55 14.26
CA ASP A 54 -2.25 -10.68 15.63
C ASP A 54 -1.22 -11.82 15.78
N LYS A 55 -0.25 -11.91 14.85
CA LYS A 55 0.77 -12.96 14.78
C LYS A 55 0.18 -14.38 14.71
N MET A 56 -0.81 -14.57 13.83
CA MET A 56 -1.50 -15.85 13.58
C MET A 56 -2.28 -16.39 14.78
N ARG A 57 -2.63 -15.53 15.74
CA ARG A 57 -3.43 -15.89 16.91
C ARG A 57 -4.93 -15.77 16.66
N ARG A 58 -5.33 -15.06 15.60
CA ARG A 58 -6.72 -14.79 15.25
C ARG A 58 -6.92 -14.95 13.76
N VAL A 59 -8.09 -15.44 13.37
CA VAL A 59 -8.50 -15.63 11.98
C VAL A 59 -9.88 -15.01 11.78
N THR A 60 -10.07 -14.35 10.65
CA THR A 60 -11.36 -13.84 10.18
C THR A 60 -11.63 -14.35 8.78
N ASP A 61 -12.89 -14.65 8.50
CA ASP A 61 -13.35 -14.91 7.14
C ASP A 61 -13.79 -13.59 6.51
N GLN A 62 -13.28 -13.28 5.32
CA GLN A 62 -13.54 -12.04 4.61
C GLN A 62 -13.77 -12.31 3.13
N GLN A 63 -14.72 -11.56 2.56
CA GLN A 63 -14.99 -11.54 1.13
C GLN A 63 -14.03 -10.56 0.43
N GLN A 64 -13.32 -11.05 -0.57
CA GLN A 64 -12.33 -10.30 -1.34
C GLN A 64 -12.59 -10.42 -2.85
N ASP A 65 -12.31 -9.33 -3.56
CA ASP A 65 -12.34 -9.21 -5.01
C ASP A 65 -10.89 -9.15 -5.51
N TYR A 66 -10.48 -10.10 -6.34
CA TYR A 66 -9.17 -10.18 -6.96
C TYR A 66 -9.22 -9.60 -8.37
N PHE A 67 -8.31 -8.69 -8.69
CA PHE A 67 -8.11 -8.11 -10.01
C PHE A 67 -6.68 -8.38 -10.45
N PHE A 68 -6.47 -8.81 -11.68
CA PHE A 68 -5.12 -9.13 -12.13
C PHE A 68 -4.92 -8.89 -13.62
N ALA A 69 -3.67 -8.59 -13.98
CA ALA A 69 -3.24 -8.33 -15.34
C ALA A 69 -1.73 -8.61 -15.50
N PRO A 70 -1.27 -8.93 -16.71
CA PRO A 70 0.16 -9.05 -17.00
C PRO A 70 0.85 -7.68 -16.97
N LEU A 71 2.10 -7.65 -16.51
CA LEU A 71 2.96 -6.47 -16.61
C LEU A 71 3.61 -6.43 -18.00
N PRO A 72 3.41 -5.36 -18.79
CA PRO A 72 3.95 -5.25 -20.14
C PRO A 72 5.47 -5.48 -20.17
N ASN A 73 5.95 -6.18 -21.21
CA ASN A 73 7.37 -6.46 -21.44
C ASN A 73 8.08 -7.26 -20.31
N THR A 74 7.32 -7.96 -19.45
CA THR A 74 7.88 -8.83 -18.41
C THR A 74 7.15 -10.18 -18.37
N PRO A 75 7.76 -11.23 -17.80
CA PRO A 75 7.07 -12.49 -17.54
C PRO A 75 6.22 -12.48 -16.26
N PHE A 76 5.95 -11.30 -15.68
CA PHE A 76 5.26 -11.15 -14.40
C PHE A 76 3.81 -10.71 -14.61
N SER A 77 2.94 -11.18 -13.72
CA SER A 77 1.56 -10.70 -13.57
C SER A 77 1.40 -10.00 -12.23
N LEU A 78 0.60 -8.93 -12.20
CA LEU A 78 0.25 -8.19 -11.00
C LEU A 78 -1.18 -8.53 -10.60
N GLY A 79 -1.37 -8.83 -9.32
CA GLY A 79 -2.70 -9.00 -8.71
C GLY A 79 -2.92 -7.97 -7.61
N ILE A 80 -4.13 -7.42 -7.54
CA ILE A 80 -4.60 -6.52 -6.49
C ILE A 80 -5.85 -7.15 -5.87
N VAL A 81 -5.91 -7.14 -4.54
CA VAL A 81 -7.02 -7.72 -3.78
C VAL A 81 -7.69 -6.61 -2.97
N LEU A 82 -8.98 -6.43 -3.16
CA LEU A 82 -9.79 -5.45 -2.44
C LEU A 82 -10.89 -6.15 -1.65
N PRO A 83 -11.22 -5.70 -0.43
CA PRO A 83 -12.42 -6.16 0.26
C PRO A 83 -13.67 -5.96 -0.60
N SER A 84 -14.52 -6.98 -0.72
CA SER A 84 -15.72 -6.88 -1.58
C SER A 84 -16.72 -5.85 -1.03
N THR A 85 -16.80 -5.70 0.29
CA THR A 85 -17.82 -4.91 0.99
C THR A 85 -17.37 -3.49 1.38
N TYR A 86 -16.08 -3.17 1.34
CA TYR A 86 -15.54 -1.85 1.72
C TYR A 86 -14.25 -1.52 0.96
N GLY A 87 -13.69 -0.31 1.14
CA GLY A 87 -12.37 0.03 0.60
C GLY A 87 -12.34 0.39 -0.90
N LYS A 88 -13.52 0.47 -1.55
CA LYS A 88 -13.65 0.92 -2.95
C LYS A 88 -13.59 2.45 -3.10
N THR A 89 -13.65 3.18 -1.99
CA THR A 89 -13.60 4.63 -1.94
C THR A 89 -12.46 5.07 -1.04
N TRP A 90 -11.68 6.06 -1.47
CA TRP A 90 -10.70 6.74 -0.62
C TRP A 90 -11.13 8.19 -0.37
N ILE A 91 -10.63 8.74 0.73
CA ILE A 91 -10.80 10.15 1.04
C ILE A 91 -9.57 10.88 0.51
N LYS A 92 -9.76 11.76 -0.48
CA LYS A 92 -8.72 12.70 -0.89
C LYS A 92 -8.73 13.87 0.09
N VAL A 93 -7.72 13.93 0.95
CA VAL A 93 -7.53 15.08 1.85
C VAL A 93 -6.97 16.23 1.02
N GLY A 94 -7.54 17.43 1.19
CA GLY A 94 -7.04 18.64 0.55
C GLY A 94 -5.78 19.17 1.23
N ASP A 95 -5.31 20.35 0.82
CA ASP A 95 -4.15 20.98 1.44
C ASP A 95 -4.51 21.66 2.77
N GLU A 96 -4.73 20.83 3.79
CA GLU A 96 -5.10 21.30 5.13
C GLU A 96 -3.97 22.10 5.80
N VAL A 97 -2.71 21.89 5.40
CA VAL A 97 -1.58 22.68 5.93
C VAL A 97 -1.63 24.10 5.40
N LEU A 98 -1.71 24.30 4.09
CA LEU A 98 -1.86 25.64 3.52
C LEU A 98 -3.11 26.33 4.02
N LYS A 99 -4.24 25.61 4.09
CA LYS A 99 -5.51 26.15 4.60
C LYS A 99 -5.38 26.63 6.05
N ASN A 100 -4.75 25.86 6.94
CA ASN A 100 -4.53 26.27 8.33
C ASN A 100 -3.58 27.47 8.45
N ILE A 101 -2.53 27.55 7.61
CA ILE A 101 -1.64 28.72 7.53
C ILE A 101 -2.44 29.97 7.15
N HIS A 102 -3.30 29.90 6.12
CA HIS A 102 -4.16 31.02 5.70
C HIS A 102 -5.15 31.45 6.79
N MET A 103 -5.69 30.49 7.55
CA MET A 103 -6.61 30.75 8.67
C MET A 103 -5.88 31.20 9.95
N LYS A 104 -4.55 31.30 9.95
CA LYS A 104 -3.71 31.62 11.12
C LYS A 104 -3.91 30.65 12.28
N VAL A 105 -4.19 29.39 11.97
CA VAL A 105 -4.29 28.29 12.94
C VAL A 105 -2.92 27.64 13.07
N ASN A 106 -2.44 27.49 14.30
CA ASN A 106 -1.17 26.80 14.55
C ASN A 106 -1.37 25.28 14.46
N ILE A 107 -0.81 24.67 13.41
CA ILE A 107 -0.94 23.23 13.15
C ILE A 107 -0.30 22.40 14.27
N SER A 108 0.70 22.95 14.97
CA SER A 108 1.35 22.27 16.10
C SER A 108 0.38 21.98 17.25
N ASP A 109 -0.71 22.75 17.37
CA ASP A 109 -1.67 22.61 18.46
C ASP A 109 -2.51 21.32 18.32
N PHE A 110 -2.71 20.82 17.09
CA PHE A 110 -3.36 19.52 16.86
C PHE A 110 -2.54 18.33 17.39
N PHE A 111 -1.24 18.54 17.57
CA PHE A 111 -0.27 17.52 17.99
C PHE A 111 0.32 17.84 19.38
N ALA A 112 -0.42 18.61 20.19
CA ALA A 112 -0.02 18.94 21.55
C ALA A 112 -0.13 17.74 22.50
N GLY A 113 0.77 17.67 23.49
CA GLY A 113 0.87 16.53 24.42
C GLY A 113 1.29 15.23 23.74
N ASP A 114 1.16 14.11 24.45
CA ASP A 114 1.68 12.80 24.01
C ASP A 114 0.57 11.73 23.86
N ASN A 115 -0.70 12.16 23.89
CA ASN A 115 -1.89 11.30 23.78
C ASN A 115 -2.25 10.96 22.31
N TRP A 116 -1.26 10.79 21.47
CA TRP A 116 -1.39 10.40 20.07
C TRP A 116 -0.11 9.66 19.65
N LYS A 117 -0.21 8.87 18.58
CA LYS A 117 0.90 8.08 18.07
C LYS A 117 0.93 8.11 16.55
N VAL A 118 2.13 8.03 16.01
CA VAL A 118 2.35 7.82 14.57
C VAL A 118 2.43 6.31 14.33
N HIS A 119 1.86 5.84 13.22
CA HIS A 119 1.96 4.44 12.86
C HIS A 119 3.43 4.06 12.62
N PRO A 120 3.97 3.03 13.30
CA PRO A 120 5.42 2.76 13.31
C PRO A 120 5.96 2.36 11.93
N ASP A 121 5.13 1.75 11.08
CA ASP A 121 5.55 1.25 9.77
C ASP A 121 5.33 2.25 8.62
N TRP A 122 4.68 3.40 8.88
CA TRP A 122 4.36 4.37 7.80
C TRP A 122 5.43 5.45 7.73
N VAL A 123 5.84 5.77 6.50
CA VAL A 123 6.74 6.89 6.24
C VAL A 123 5.91 8.10 5.86
N TYR A 124 5.89 9.11 6.72
CA TYR A 124 5.17 10.37 6.47
C TYR A 124 6.09 11.42 5.85
N CYS A 125 7.09 11.85 6.63
CA CYS A 125 8.08 12.83 6.22
C CYS A 125 9.43 12.32 6.70
N LYS A 126 10.41 12.21 5.80
CA LYS A 126 11.72 11.66 6.12
C LYS A 126 12.80 12.35 5.32
N TYR A 127 13.95 12.54 5.95
CA TYR A 127 15.13 12.99 5.23
C TYR A 127 15.68 11.86 4.35
N HIS A 128 16.10 12.21 3.13
CA HIS A 128 16.74 11.24 2.22
C HIS A 128 18.05 10.69 2.83
N TYR A 129 18.83 11.56 3.48
CA TYR A 129 20.02 11.18 4.24
C TYR A 129 19.68 11.18 5.73
N LEU A 130 19.92 10.06 6.41
CA LEU A 130 19.64 9.92 7.84
C LEU A 130 20.74 10.49 8.73
N GLU A 131 21.96 10.64 8.19
CA GLU A 131 23.10 11.18 8.94
C GLU A 131 22.81 12.61 9.41
N GLY A 132 22.79 12.82 10.73
CA GLY A 132 22.46 14.10 11.34
C GLY A 132 20.96 14.42 11.45
N HIS A 133 20.10 13.50 11.02
CA HIS A 133 18.64 13.62 11.05
C HIS A 133 17.98 12.47 11.82
N GLU A 134 18.59 12.09 12.94
CA GLU A 134 18.09 11.03 13.81
C GLU A 134 17.08 11.58 14.82
N PHE A 135 15.92 10.94 14.90
CA PHE A 135 14.88 11.26 15.88
C PHE A 135 14.68 10.08 16.83
N LYS A 136 14.38 10.38 18.09
CA LYS A 136 14.15 9.32 19.11
C LYS A 136 12.83 8.59 18.89
N THR A 137 11.82 9.30 18.39
CA THR A 137 10.51 8.72 18.05
C THR A 137 9.97 9.28 16.74
N PRO A 138 9.07 8.54 16.06
CA PRO A 138 8.36 9.04 14.89
C PRO A 138 7.54 10.33 15.16
N GLU A 139 7.06 10.52 16.40
CA GLU A 139 6.36 11.74 16.79
C GLU A 139 7.27 12.97 16.79
N ASP A 140 8.53 12.80 17.24
CA ASP A 140 9.53 13.89 17.23
C ASP A 140 9.89 14.30 15.80
N GLU A 141 10.04 13.31 14.90
CA GLU A 141 10.26 13.53 13.47
C GLU A 141 9.09 14.30 12.84
N LEU A 142 7.85 13.88 13.11
CA LEU A 142 6.67 14.58 12.61
C LEU A 142 6.63 16.04 13.08
N ARG A 143 6.85 16.30 14.38
CA ARG A 143 6.87 17.68 14.93
C ARG A 143 7.96 18.53 14.29
N HIS A 144 9.11 17.95 13.98
CA HIS A 144 10.18 18.63 13.29
C HIS A 144 9.75 19.08 11.89
N PHE A 145 9.13 18.20 11.10
CA PHE A 145 8.63 18.54 9.77
C PHE A 145 7.45 19.51 9.80
N LEU A 146 6.54 19.41 10.78
CA LEU A 146 5.44 20.37 10.93
C LEU A 146 5.95 21.81 11.14
N LYS A 147 7.02 21.98 11.93
CA LYS A 147 7.66 23.29 12.10
C LYS A 147 8.30 23.78 10.81
N LYS A 148 8.90 22.88 10.03
CA LYS A 148 9.52 23.21 8.74
C LYS A 148 8.48 23.62 7.70
N MET A 149 7.36 22.91 7.59
CA MET A 149 6.30 23.18 6.62
C MET A 149 5.66 24.56 6.74
N VAL A 150 5.70 25.17 7.93
CA VAL A 150 5.17 26.53 8.16
C VAL A 150 6.18 27.62 7.76
N GLN A 151 7.45 27.26 7.54
CA GLN A 151 8.48 28.23 7.15
C GLN A 151 8.29 28.64 5.68
N PRO A 152 8.37 29.95 5.35
CA PRO A 152 8.12 30.44 3.98
C PRO A 152 9.08 29.89 2.92
N ASP A 153 10.25 29.42 3.33
CA ASP A 153 11.33 28.89 2.49
C ASP A 153 11.29 27.35 2.35
N TRP A 154 10.28 26.69 2.93
CA TRP A 154 10.15 25.24 2.85
C TRP A 154 9.47 24.80 1.55
N GLY A 155 10.10 23.83 0.86
CA GLY A 155 9.54 23.15 -0.30
C GLY A 155 9.76 21.64 -0.19
N TRP A 156 8.80 20.86 -0.70
CA TRP A 156 8.97 19.43 -0.88
C TRP A 156 9.71 19.17 -2.18
N TYR A 157 10.75 18.34 -2.11
CA TYR A 157 11.42 17.81 -3.29
C TYR A 157 10.96 16.37 -3.46
N GLU A 158 10.32 16.08 -4.58
CA GLU A 158 9.94 14.72 -4.91
C GLU A 158 11.20 13.89 -5.17
N GLN A 159 11.20 12.68 -4.62
CA GLN A 159 12.34 11.77 -4.74
C GLN A 159 12.46 11.16 -6.15
N TYR A 160 11.36 11.18 -6.91
CA TYR A 160 11.25 10.62 -8.24
C TYR A 160 10.65 11.71 -9.15
N GLU A 161 11.18 11.83 -10.36
CA GLU A 161 10.58 12.68 -11.38
C GLU A 161 9.25 12.05 -11.81
N ASP A 162 8.26 12.89 -12.17
CA ASP A 162 7.08 12.42 -12.87
C ASP A 162 7.53 11.76 -14.18
N ASP A 163 7.20 10.48 -14.36
CA ASP A 163 7.39 9.76 -15.62
C ASP A 163 6.49 10.40 -16.71
N MET A 164 6.92 11.52 -17.28
CA MET A 164 6.31 12.10 -18.48
C MET A 164 6.79 11.32 -19.71
N GLU A 165 6.24 10.12 -19.93
CA GLU A 165 6.24 9.49 -21.25
C GLU A 165 5.19 8.37 -21.35
N ASP A 166 3.96 8.75 -21.76
CA ASP A 166 3.10 7.83 -22.51
C ASP A 166 2.42 8.60 -23.67
N GLY A 167 3.15 8.64 -24.78
CA GLY A 167 2.61 8.33 -26.10
C GLY A 167 1.45 9.17 -26.64
N ASN A 168 1.80 10.29 -27.28
CA ASN A 168 1.04 10.84 -28.40
C ASN A 168 0.87 9.77 -29.50
N SER A 169 -0.27 9.09 -29.57
CA SER A 169 -0.71 8.36 -30.77
C SER A 169 -1.94 9.03 -31.37
N ASN A 170 -1.69 9.97 -32.26
CA ASN A 170 -2.63 10.40 -33.29
C ASN A 170 -3.11 9.20 -34.12
N GLY A 171 -4.42 8.97 -34.16
CA GLY A 171 -5.06 8.02 -35.07
C GLY A 171 -6.51 8.41 -35.34
N LYS A 172 -6.71 9.19 -36.41
CA LYS A 172 -8.02 9.46 -37.04
C LYS A 172 -8.78 8.17 -37.35
N LEU A 173 -10.10 8.24 -37.20
CA LEU A 173 -11.06 7.93 -38.26
C LEU A 173 -11.97 9.16 -38.42
#